data_AF-A0A1K1SGI6-F1
#
_entry.id   AF-A0A1K1SGI6-F1
#
_cell.length_a   1.000
_cell.length_b   1.000
_cell.length_c   1.000
_cell.angle_alpha   90.00
_cell.angle_beta   90.00
_cell.angle_gamma   90.00
#
_symmetry.space_group_name_H-M   'P 1'
#
loop_
_entity.id
_entity.type
_entity.pdbx_description
1 polymer ?
#
loop_
_entity_poly.entity_id
_entity_poly.type
_entity_poly.pdbx_seq_one_letter_code
_entity_poly.pdbx_strand_id
1 'polypeptide(L)'
;MSDVMNSIFGRTENETPSPAYAGTGTVEEPVASEEAATSAEAEAEAEAARPAAGSRGSTTVADGVVSKIVTRVTRQAEGVHELDEAGTSVEVEGEVATIAVTLVVEFGRAVKTLAEQLRTNVIEAVEEHLGLEVATVDIHVADIHFPDAD
;
A
#
# COMPACT_ATOMS: atom_id res chain seq x y z
N MET A 1 -68.69 -7.84 23.32
CA MET A 1 -67.24 -7.97 23.04
C MET A 1 -66.54 -7.00 23.98
N SER A 2 -66.16 -7.52 25.15
CA SER A 2 -65.25 -6.94 26.15
C SER A 2 -63.91 -6.52 25.53
N ASP A 3 -63.10 -5.62 26.08
CA ASP A 3 -63.23 -4.74 27.24
C ASP A 3 -62.32 -3.54 27.00
N VAL A 4 -62.76 -2.39 27.51
CA VAL A 4 -62.04 -1.14 27.61
C VAL A 4 -60.97 -1.31 28.68
N MET A 5 -59.68 -1.28 28.34
CA MET A 5 -58.64 -1.10 29.36
C MET A 5 -57.37 -0.42 28.83
N ASN A 6 -57.17 0.77 29.40
CA ASN A 6 -55.93 1.50 29.63
C ASN A 6 -55.39 2.47 28.57
N SER A 7 -56.11 3.59 28.47
CA SER A 7 -55.55 4.92 28.21
C SER A 7 -54.61 5.34 29.37
N ILE A 8 -53.96 6.51 29.21
CA ILE A 8 -53.50 7.44 30.27
C ILE A 8 -51.98 7.46 30.55
N PHE A 9 -51.35 8.53 30.02
CA PHE A 9 -50.12 9.23 30.46
C PHE A 9 -48.78 8.53 30.12
N GLY A 10 -47.69 9.22 29.78
CA GLY A 10 -47.36 10.64 29.86
C GLY A 10 -45.96 10.86 29.24
N ARG A 11 -45.69 12.12 28.97
CA ARG A 11 -44.60 12.70 28.17
C ARG A 11 -43.22 12.56 28.84
N THR A 12 -42.16 12.48 28.02
CA THR A 12 -40.77 12.96 28.18
C THR A 12 -40.17 13.03 29.59
N GLU A 13 -39.05 12.34 29.81
CA GLU A 13 -37.90 12.94 30.50
C GLU A 13 -36.61 12.14 30.20
N ASN A 14 -35.66 12.86 29.61
CA ASN A 14 -34.25 12.52 29.49
C ASN A 14 -33.58 13.16 30.69
N GLU A 15 -33.06 12.39 31.64
CA GLU A 15 -32.19 12.94 32.68
C GLU A 15 -31.16 11.93 33.22
N THR A 16 -29.94 12.43 33.23
CA THR A 16 -28.64 11.90 33.67
C THR A 16 -28.61 11.33 35.09
N PRO A 17 -27.81 10.29 35.38
CA PRO A 17 -27.48 9.94 36.75
C PRO A 17 -26.33 10.80 37.30
N SER A 18 -26.61 11.56 38.34
CA SER A 18 -25.64 12.00 39.35
C SER A 18 -26.30 11.88 40.72
N PRO A 19 -25.57 11.42 41.75
CA PRO A 19 -25.49 12.29 42.91
C PRO A 19 -24.09 12.37 43.54
N ALA A 20 -23.78 13.58 43.95
CA ALA A 20 -22.66 13.97 44.79
C ALA A 20 -22.78 13.39 46.21
N TYR A 21 -21.65 12.99 46.79
CA TYR A 21 -21.47 12.87 48.25
C TYR A 21 -20.44 13.91 48.71
N ALA A 22 -20.82 14.68 49.71
CA ALA A 22 -20.00 15.67 50.40
C ALA A 22 -19.53 15.12 51.76
N GLY A 23 -18.29 15.42 52.15
CA GLY A 23 -17.75 15.18 53.50
C GLY A 23 -16.47 15.97 53.72
N THR A 24 -16.46 16.83 54.73
CA THR A 24 -15.44 17.84 55.08
C THR A 24 -14.48 17.35 56.18
N GLY A 25 -13.25 17.89 56.24
CA GLY A 25 -12.37 17.76 57.41
C GLY A 25 -10.88 18.02 57.17
N THR A 26 -10.45 19.26 57.46
CA THR A 26 -9.09 19.82 57.58
C THR A 26 -8.20 19.15 58.64
N VAL A 27 -6.87 19.02 58.41
CA VAL A 27 -5.74 19.42 59.32
C VAL A 27 -4.46 19.65 58.49
N GLU A 28 -3.66 20.61 58.97
CA GLU A 28 -2.53 21.36 58.42
C GLU A 28 -1.18 20.62 58.21
N GLU A 29 -0.34 21.20 57.33
CA GLU A 29 1.15 21.13 57.31
C GLU A 29 1.75 21.66 58.63
N PRO A 30 2.98 21.29 59.11
CA PRO A 30 4.24 21.49 58.37
C PRO A 30 5.43 20.55 58.72
N VAL A 31 6.49 20.57 57.89
CA VAL A 31 7.89 20.85 58.32
C VAL A 31 8.79 21.05 57.08
N ALA A 32 9.32 22.26 56.94
CA ALA A 32 10.58 22.58 56.24
C ALA A 32 11.77 22.04 57.07
N SER A 33 13.00 21.81 56.63
CA SER A 33 13.86 22.16 55.48
C SER A 33 14.84 20.97 55.33
N GLU A 34 15.69 20.77 54.32
CA GLU A 34 16.80 21.62 53.91
C GLU A 34 17.54 20.90 52.76
N GLU A 35 18.02 21.71 51.82
CA GLU A 35 19.06 21.49 50.81
C GLU A 35 19.83 20.15 50.76
N ALA A 36 19.92 19.61 49.54
CA ALA A 36 21.22 19.26 48.96
C ALA A 36 21.15 19.37 47.44
N ALA A 37 21.74 20.44 46.92
CA ALA A 37 22.13 20.55 45.53
C ALA A 37 23.02 19.37 45.13
N THR A 38 22.75 18.78 43.97
CA THR A 38 23.83 18.27 43.13
C THR A 38 23.50 18.61 41.70
N SER A 39 23.90 19.82 41.31
CA SER A 39 24.39 20.02 39.95
C SER A 39 25.55 19.07 39.75
N ALA A 40 25.33 18.01 39.00
CA ALA A 40 26.38 17.25 38.35
C ALA A 40 25.95 17.10 36.90
N GLU A 41 26.41 18.05 36.07
CA GLU A 41 26.56 17.87 34.64
C GLU A 41 27.18 16.49 34.39
N ALA A 42 26.37 15.59 33.83
CA ALA A 42 26.85 14.49 33.02
C ALA A 42 26.50 14.86 31.58
N GLU A 43 27.29 15.77 31.00
CA GLU A 43 27.51 15.76 29.56
C GLU A 43 28.17 14.41 29.23
N ALA A 44 27.34 13.44 28.89
CA ALA A 44 27.73 12.30 28.07
C ALA A 44 26.70 12.28 26.94
N GLU A 45 27.11 12.96 25.86
CA GLU A 45 26.59 12.87 24.50
C GLU A 45 25.21 12.22 24.40
N ALA A 46 24.20 13.06 24.16
CA ALA A 46 23.07 12.63 23.36
C ALA A 46 23.67 12.11 22.04
N GLU A 47 24.02 10.82 22.02
CA GLU A 47 24.35 10.09 20.82
C GLU A 47 23.10 10.24 19.98
N ALA A 48 23.13 11.22 19.06
CA ALA A 48 22.01 11.55 18.19
C ALA A 48 21.58 10.23 17.57
N ALA A 49 20.47 9.67 18.08
CA ALA A 49 20.07 8.31 17.79
C ALA A 49 19.98 8.23 16.28
N ARG A 50 20.94 7.51 15.66
CA ARG A 50 21.09 7.52 14.21
C ARG A 50 19.73 7.14 13.64
N PRO A 51 19.17 7.91 12.68
CA PRO A 51 17.85 7.64 12.15
C PRO A 51 17.73 6.17 11.75
N ALA A 52 16.56 5.56 11.92
CA ALA A 52 16.35 4.15 11.59
C ALA A 52 16.91 3.83 10.19
N ALA A 53 17.50 2.66 9.99
CA ALA A 53 18.23 2.33 8.76
C ALA A 53 17.39 2.55 7.48
N GLY A 54 16.07 2.37 7.56
CA GLY A 54 15.15 2.53 6.43
C GLY A 54 14.87 3.98 5.99
N SER A 55 15.25 5.00 6.76
CA SER A 55 15.05 6.41 6.37
C SER A 55 16.31 7.08 5.82
N ARG A 56 17.39 6.32 5.63
CA ARG A 56 18.69 6.82 5.17
C ARG A 56 18.90 6.60 3.68
N GLY A 57 18.08 7.21 2.82
CA GLY A 57 18.31 7.22 1.38
C GLY A 57 17.04 7.39 0.55
N SER A 58 17.25 7.54 -0.76
CA SER A 58 16.19 7.48 -1.78
C SER A 58 16.41 6.23 -2.64
N THR A 59 15.34 5.49 -2.91
CA THR A 59 15.34 4.37 -3.86
C THR A 59 14.77 4.85 -5.19
N THR A 60 15.47 4.57 -6.29
CA THR A 60 14.98 4.84 -7.64
C THR A 60 15.12 3.57 -8.46
N VAL A 61 14.08 3.25 -9.24
CA VAL A 61 14.04 2.07 -10.10
C VAL A 61 14.45 2.49 -11.51
N ALA A 62 15.44 1.81 -12.08
CA ALA A 62 15.84 2.04 -13.46
C ALA A 62 14.86 1.35 -14.42
N ASP A 63 14.67 1.94 -15.60
CA ASP A 63 13.89 1.38 -16.72
C ASP A 63 14.28 -0.08 -17.04
N GLY A 64 15.58 -0.39 -17.01
CA GLY A 64 16.08 -1.75 -17.24
C GLY A 64 15.63 -2.78 -16.19
N VAL A 65 15.25 -2.36 -14.97
CA VAL A 65 14.66 -3.26 -13.97
C VAL A 65 13.19 -3.52 -14.31
N VAL A 66 12.45 -2.48 -14.67
CA VAL A 66 11.05 -2.60 -15.11
C VAL A 66 10.95 -3.53 -16.31
N SER A 67 11.78 -3.31 -17.34
CA SER A 67 11.86 -4.17 -18.53
C SER A 67 12.09 -5.64 -18.20
N LYS A 68 12.94 -5.95 -17.21
CA LYS A 68 13.17 -7.34 -16.75
C LYS A 68 11.95 -7.96 -16.08
N ILE A 69 11.22 -7.19 -15.28
CA ILE A 69 9.99 -7.67 -14.64
C ILE A 69 8.94 -7.94 -15.71
N VAL A 70 8.72 -6.99 -16.62
CA VAL A 70 7.80 -7.16 -17.76
C VAL A 70 8.15 -8.42 -18.55
N THR A 71 9.42 -8.56 -18.95
CA THR A 71 9.92 -9.75 -19.67
C THR A 71 9.60 -11.05 -18.91
N ARG A 72 9.81 -11.06 -17.59
CA ARG A 72 9.55 -12.24 -16.76
C ARG A 72 8.07 -12.57 -16.68
N VAL A 73 7.23 -11.57 -16.46
CA VAL A 73 5.77 -11.71 -16.34
C VAL A 73 5.17 -12.13 -17.67
N THR A 74 5.61 -11.53 -18.78
CA THR A 74 5.13 -11.90 -20.12
C THR A 74 5.50 -13.34 -20.45
N ARG A 75 6.72 -13.79 -20.15
CA ARG A 75 7.14 -15.20 -20.34
C ARG A 75 6.41 -16.20 -19.44
N GLN A 76 5.82 -15.75 -18.34
CA GLN A 76 5.02 -16.61 -17.46
C GLN A 76 3.58 -16.77 -17.93
N ALA A 77 3.09 -15.90 -18.83
CA ALA A 77 1.75 -16.02 -19.38
C ALA A 77 1.65 -17.20 -20.33
N GLU A 78 0.65 -18.05 -20.11
CA GLU A 78 0.41 -19.22 -20.97
C GLU A 78 0.00 -18.80 -22.39
N GLY A 79 0.68 -19.32 -23.41
CA GLY A 79 0.43 -19.00 -24.82
C GLY A 79 1.41 -18.00 -25.45
N VAL A 80 2.44 -17.58 -24.70
CA VAL A 80 3.58 -16.84 -25.26
C VAL A 80 4.64 -17.84 -25.70
N HIS A 81 4.91 -17.92 -27.00
CA HIS A 81 5.94 -18.81 -27.55
C HIS A 81 7.32 -18.17 -27.43
N GLU A 82 7.42 -16.91 -27.87
CA GLU A 82 8.67 -16.18 -27.92
C GLU A 82 8.44 -14.70 -27.63
N LEU A 83 9.39 -14.12 -26.90
CA LEU A 83 9.48 -12.69 -26.67
C LEU A 83 10.76 -12.21 -27.33
N ASP A 84 10.65 -11.25 -28.23
CA ASP A 84 11.83 -10.59 -28.78
C ASP A 84 12.46 -9.76 -27.65
N GLU A 85 13.67 -10.11 -27.22
CA GLU A 85 14.37 -9.42 -26.12
C GLU A 85 14.66 -7.94 -26.48
N ALA A 86 14.64 -7.60 -27.77
CA ALA A 86 14.72 -6.23 -28.27
C ALA A 86 13.34 -5.53 -28.42
N GLY A 87 12.24 -6.28 -28.26
CA GLY A 87 10.88 -5.82 -28.56
C GLY A 87 10.16 -5.12 -27.40
N THR A 88 10.78 -5.03 -26.22
CA THR A 88 10.17 -4.39 -25.04
C THR A 88 10.81 -3.03 -24.78
N SER A 89 10.04 -1.97 -25.04
CA SER A 89 10.43 -0.59 -24.74
C SER A 89 9.72 -0.13 -23.48
N VAL A 90 10.48 0.39 -22.51
CA VAL A 90 9.94 0.93 -21.27
C VAL A 90 10.49 2.32 -21.05
N GLU A 91 9.60 3.26 -20.80
CA GLU A 91 9.94 4.64 -20.44
C GLU A 91 9.38 4.92 -19.05
N VAL A 92 10.23 5.42 -18.15
CA VAL A 92 9.85 5.78 -16.79
C VAL A 92 10.07 7.27 -16.60
N GLU A 93 9.00 7.98 -16.25
CA GLU A 93 9.01 9.40 -15.91
C GLU A 93 8.65 9.56 -14.43
N GLY A 94 9.68 9.68 -13.58
CA GLY A 94 9.48 9.75 -12.13
C GLY A 94 8.94 8.45 -11.57
N GLU A 95 7.68 8.48 -11.10
CA GLU A 95 6.97 7.32 -10.53
C GLU A 95 6.03 6.67 -11.55
N VAL A 96 5.91 7.22 -12.76
CA VAL A 96 4.99 6.76 -13.79
C VAL A 96 5.75 6.03 -14.91
N ALA A 97 5.25 4.85 -15.32
CA ALA A 97 5.85 4.03 -16.37
C ALA A 97 4.92 3.85 -17.57
N THR A 98 5.49 3.96 -18.77
CA THR A 98 4.87 3.64 -20.06
C THR A 98 5.55 2.42 -20.64
N ILE A 99 4.79 1.39 -20.99
CA ILE A 99 5.32 0.07 -21.34
C ILE A 99 4.79 -0.34 -22.72
N ALA A 100 5.68 -0.66 -23.64
CA ALA A 100 5.35 -1.27 -24.93
C ALA A 100 6.02 -2.64 -25.04
N VAL A 101 5.23 -3.69 -25.29
CA VAL A 101 5.69 -5.08 -25.34
C VAL A 101 5.41 -5.65 -26.72
N THR A 102 6.45 -6.16 -27.38
CA THR A 102 6.33 -6.90 -28.65
C THR A 102 6.55 -8.38 -28.42
N LEU A 103 5.62 -9.22 -28.88
CA LEU A 103 5.66 -10.66 -28.62
C LEU A 103 5.08 -11.49 -29.78
N VAL A 104 5.41 -12.78 -29.77
CA VAL A 104 4.86 -13.81 -30.67
C VAL A 104 3.97 -14.74 -29.86
N VAL A 105 2.73 -14.91 -30.31
CA VAL A 105 1.70 -15.72 -29.63
C VAL A 105 1.59 -17.11 -30.25
N GLU A 106 1.20 -18.11 -29.47
CA GLU A 106 0.88 -19.43 -29.98
C GLU A 106 -0.50 -19.46 -30.69
N PHE A 107 -0.58 -20.18 -31.80
CA PHE A 107 -1.83 -20.43 -32.50
C PHE A 107 -2.81 -21.22 -31.63
N GLY A 108 -4.08 -20.84 -31.68
CA GLY A 108 -5.17 -21.52 -30.96
C GLY A 108 -5.67 -20.80 -29.70
N ARG A 109 -5.02 -19.72 -29.24
CA ARG A 109 -5.57 -18.82 -28.21
C ARG A 109 -6.16 -17.53 -28.80
N ALA A 110 -7.17 -17.00 -28.13
CA ALA A 110 -7.75 -15.71 -28.48
C ALA A 110 -6.78 -14.58 -28.11
N VAL A 111 -6.14 -13.98 -29.12
CA VAL A 111 -5.17 -12.89 -28.96
C VAL A 111 -5.70 -11.75 -28.10
N LYS A 112 -6.99 -11.41 -28.27
CA LYS A 112 -7.62 -10.33 -27.51
C LYS A 112 -7.66 -10.62 -26.01
N THR A 113 -8.08 -11.84 -25.62
CA THR A 113 -8.14 -12.26 -24.22
C THR A 113 -6.75 -12.36 -23.61
N LEU A 114 -5.78 -12.88 -24.38
CA LEU A 114 -4.38 -12.92 -23.94
C LEU A 114 -3.83 -11.52 -23.71
N ALA A 115 -4.08 -10.57 -24.62
CA ALA A 115 -3.61 -9.20 -24.49
C ALA A 115 -4.31 -8.44 -23.33
N GLU A 116 -5.57 -8.73 -23.05
CA GLU A 116 -6.27 -8.21 -21.87
C GLU A 116 -5.64 -8.77 -20.58
N GLN A 117 -5.38 -10.07 -20.53
CA GLN A 117 -4.78 -10.73 -19.38
C GLN A 117 -3.34 -10.29 -19.13
N LEU A 118 -2.54 -10.16 -20.20
CA LEU A 118 -1.18 -9.64 -20.11
C LEU A 118 -1.13 -8.20 -19.60
N ARG A 119 -2.05 -7.34 -20.05
CA ARG A 119 -2.11 -5.95 -19.56
C ARG A 119 -2.35 -5.91 -18.06
N THR A 120 -3.32 -6.68 -17.55
CA THR A 120 -3.57 -6.77 -16.11
C THR A 120 -2.36 -7.30 -15.35
N ASN A 121 -1.78 -8.41 -15.79
CA ASN A 121 -0.64 -9.03 -15.10
C ASN A 121 0.59 -8.11 -15.06
N VAL A 122 0.87 -7.38 -16.15
CA VAL A 122 2.01 -6.46 -16.22
C VAL A 122 1.79 -5.26 -15.31
N ILE A 123 0.58 -4.68 -15.29
CA ILE A 123 0.23 -3.57 -14.40
C ILE A 123 0.40 -3.99 -12.95
N GLU A 124 -0.21 -5.11 -12.56
CA GLU A 124 -0.14 -5.63 -11.20
C GLU A 124 1.30 -5.89 -10.76
N ALA A 125 2.09 -6.56 -11.60
CA ALA A 125 3.47 -6.88 -11.25
C ALA A 125 4.37 -5.65 -11.11
N VAL A 126 4.18 -4.60 -11.93
CA VAL A 126 4.98 -3.37 -11.85
C VAL A 126 4.58 -2.54 -10.62
N GLU A 127 3.29 -2.40 -10.36
CA GLU A 127 2.78 -1.68 -9.18
C GLU A 127 3.14 -2.42 -7.88
N GLU A 128 2.96 -3.74 -7.83
CA GLU A 128 3.23 -4.55 -6.63
C GLU A 128 4.72 -4.69 -6.31
N HIS A 129 5.57 -4.93 -7.33
CA HIS A 129 6.99 -5.20 -7.07
C HIS A 129 7.87 -3.95 -7.05
N LEU A 130 7.50 -2.91 -7.79
CA LEU A 130 8.35 -1.73 -7.98
C LEU A 130 7.75 -0.47 -7.36
N GLY A 131 6.47 -0.49 -6.98
CA GLY A 131 5.78 0.68 -6.41
C GLY A 131 5.67 1.84 -7.40
N LEU A 132 5.73 1.56 -8.70
CA LEU A 132 5.57 2.53 -9.78
C LEU A 132 4.13 2.47 -10.30
N GLU A 133 3.58 3.61 -10.70
CA GLU A 133 2.28 3.71 -11.36
C GLU A 133 2.43 3.45 -12.87
N VAL A 134 1.49 2.74 -13.48
CA VAL A 134 1.53 2.45 -14.93
C VAL A 134 0.55 3.34 -15.68
N ALA A 135 1.05 4.18 -16.59
CA ALA A 135 0.21 5.05 -17.41
C ALA A 135 -0.49 4.28 -18.53
N THR A 136 0.28 3.56 -19.35
CA THR A 136 -0.24 2.76 -20.47
C THR A 136 0.57 1.49 -20.66
N VAL A 137 -0.10 0.45 -21.16
CA VAL A 137 0.52 -0.80 -21.60
C VAL A 137 0.04 -1.16 -22.99
N ASP A 138 0.95 -1.09 -23.95
CA ASP A 138 0.70 -1.39 -25.35
C ASP A 138 1.27 -2.78 -25.71
N ILE A 139 0.41 -3.67 -26.22
CA ILE A 139 0.78 -5.03 -26.62
C ILE A 139 0.80 -5.10 -28.15
N HIS A 140 1.99 -5.31 -28.72
CA HIS A 140 2.22 -5.53 -30.13
C HIS A 140 2.44 -7.01 -30.41
N VAL A 141 1.56 -7.62 -31.20
CA VAL A 141 1.72 -9.00 -31.65
C VAL A 141 2.43 -8.97 -33.01
N ALA A 142 3.68 -9.41 -33.03
CA ALA A 142 4.51 -9.39 -34.23
C ALA A 142 4.21 -10.56 -35.16
N ASP A 143 3.97 -11.75 -34.60
CA ASP A 143 3.70 -12.97 -35.35
C ASP A 143 2.89 -13.99 -34.53
N ILE A 144 2.41 -15.05 -35.19
CA ILE A 144 1.73 -16.20 -34.58
C ILE A 144 2.53 -17.47 -34.88
N HIS A 145 2.95 -18.18 -33.83
CA HIS A 145 3.63 -19.48 -33.96
C HIS A 145 2.63 -20.62 -34.16
N PHE A 146 2.89 -21.51 -35.12
CA PHE A 146 2.07 -22.69 -35.41
C PHE A 146 2.82 -23.96 -34.98
N PRO A 147 2.36 -24.67 -33.94
CA PRO A 147 3.09 -25.82 -33.37
C PRO A 147 3.13 -27.06 -34.29
N ASP A 148 2.31 -27.10 -35.35
CA ASP A 148 2.27 -28.20 -36.33
C ASP A 148 3.21 -27.99 -37.54
N ALA A 149 4.01 -26.91 -37.53
CA ALA A 149 4.88 -26.53 -38.64
C ALA A 149 6.36 -26.96 -38.47
N ASP A 150 6.71 -27.64 -37.38
CA ASP A 150 8.04 -28.24 -37.13
C ASP A 150 8.00 -29.78 -37.19
#